data_AF-A0A960AM46-F1
#
_entry.id   AF-A0A960AM46-F1
#
_cell.length_a   1.000
_cell.length_b   1.000
_cell.length_c   1.000
_cell.angle_alpha   90.00
_cell.angle_beta   90.00
_cell.angle_gamma   90.00
#
_symmetry.space_group_name_H-M   'P 1'
#
loop_
_entity.id
_entity.type
_entity.pdbx_description
1 polymer ?
#
loop_
_entity_poly.entity_id
_entity_poly.type
_entity_poly.pdbx_seq_one_letter_code
_entity_poly.pdbx_strand_id
1 'polypeptide(L)'
;TFDDLTAQDALIKAVREMLEHVALPLVVLMVPVAFVVRRVIRQAFGSLEEAATAIEAARGHERGFRIDTSHLPAEALPFTDAVNDLLGRLDDAAMRQEAFAADVAHELRTPLAVLSLEFDRLDHDDAARLKNDVAGMRRLVDQLMLLAQVDATAAAQFPLESVSLVEIARDVVSLLAPAIIAEGKAITLDVGSGIPMARGRREAIA
;
A
#
# COMPACT_ATOMS: atom_id res chain seq x y z
N THR A 1 72.27 25.68 -36.01
CA THR A 1 71.40 24.51 -36.30
C THR A 1 71.72 23.30 -35.43
N PHE A 2 72.96 23.07 -34.98
CA PHE A 2 73.29 21.91 -34.12
C PHE A 2 72.87 22.03 -32.65
N ASP A 3 72.70 23.24 -32.11
CA ASP A 3 72.34 23.46 -30.71
C ASP A 3 70.85 23.13 -30.41
N ASP A 4 69.99 23.37 -31.40
CA ASP A 4 68.53 23.24 -31.30
C ASP A 4 68.07 21.77 -31.15
N LEU A 5 68.79 20.83 -31.80
CA LEU A 5 68.52 19.39 -31.71
C LEU A 5 68.79 18.84 -30.30
N THR A 6 69.80 19.36 -29.60
CA THR A 6 70.16 18.88 -28.25
C THR A 6 69.21 19.39 -27.17
N ALA A 7 68.72 20.63 -27.30
CA ALA A 7 67.70 21.19 -26.42
C ALA A 7 66.36 20.46 -26.58
N GLN A 8 65.99 20.13 -27.82
CA GLN A 8 64.76 19.41 -28.12
C GLN A 8 64.80 17.95 -27.63
N ASP A 9 65.93 17.26 -27.82
CA ASP A 9 66.14 15.90 -27.32
C ASP A 9 66.20 15.85 -25.78
N ALA A 10 66.83 16.83 -25.13
CA ALA A 10 66.88 16.93 -23.68
C ALA A 10 65.50 17.17 -23.07
N LEU A 11 64.67 18.01 -23.70
CA LEU A 11 63.30 18.28 -23.28
C LEU A 11 62.42 17.02 -23.43
N ILE A 12 62.53 16.30 -24.54
CA ILE A 12 61.78 15.04 -24.75
C ILE A 12 62.19 13.99 -23.72
N LYS A 13 63.48 13.90 -23.39
CA LYS A 13 64.00 12.95 -22.39
C LYS A 13 63.48 13.27 -21.00
N ALA A 14 63.53 14.55 -20.60
CA ALA A 14 63.01 15.00 -19.31
C ALA A 14 61.48 14.81 -19.19
N VAL A 15 60.73 15.08 -20.26
CA VAL A 15 59.27 14.86 -20.31
C VAL A 15 58.94 13.37 -20.20
N ARG A 16 59.67 12.50 -20.91
CA ARG A 16 59.50 11.04 -20.82
C ARG A 16 59.82 10.53 -19.42
N GLU A 17 60.91 11.00 -18.83
CA GLU A 17 61.35 10.57 -17.50
C GLU A 17 60.36 11.04 -16.40
N MET A 18 59.79 12.24 -16.53
CA MET A 18 58.66 12.68 -15.69
C MET A 18 57.39 11.85 -15.92
N LEU A 19 57.04 11.51 -17.17
CA LEU A 19 55.89 10.67 -17.46
C LEU A 19 56.03 9.27 -16.84
N GLU A 20 57.21 8.67 -16.94
CA GLU A 20 57.48 7.35 -16.39
C GLU A 20 57.52 7.34 -14.85
N HIS A 21 58.09 8.38 -14.21
CA HIS A 21 58.25 8.41 -12.75
C HIS A 21 57.09 9.08 -12.00
N VAL A 22 56.29 9.91 -12.67
CA VAL A 22 55.19 10.66 -12.03
C VAL A 22 53.84 10.21 -12.57
N ALA A 23 53.66 10.20 -13.89
CA ALA A 23 52.35 9.88 -14.47
C ALA A 23 52.00 8.40 -14.33
N LEU A 24 52.96 7.49 -14.53
CA LEU A 24 52.73 6.05 -14.42
C LEU A 24 52.28 5.60 -13.02
N PRO A 25 52.99 5.91 -11.91
CA PRO A 25 52.52 5.55 -10.57
C PRO A 25 51.20 6.24 -10.19
N LEU A 26 50.96 7.47 -10.67
CA LEU A 26 49.70 8.17 -10.43
C LEU A 26 48.51 7.49 -11.12
N VAL A 27 48.67 7.07 -12.38
CA VAL A 27 47.65 6.31 -13.11
C VAL A 27 47.43 4.94 -12.47
N VAL A 28 48.50 4.23 -12.10
CA VAL A 28 48.41 2.93 -11.41
C VAL A 28 47.66 3.04 -10.08
N LEU A 29 47.73 4.18 -9.38
CA LEU A 29 47.00 4.41 -8.14
C LEU A 29 45.56 4.91 -8.39
N MET A 30 45.34 5.70 -9.44
CA MET A 30 44.02 6.27 -9.76
C MET A 30 43.06 5.23 -10.35
N VAL A 31 43.55 4.31 -11.19
CA VAL A 31 42.73 3.25 -11.83
C VAL A 31 41.98 2.38 -10.81
N PRO A 32 42.63 1.78 -9.78
CA PRO A 32 41.93 0.97 -8.79
C PRO A 32 40.97 1.81 -7.95
N VAL A 33 41.33 3.05 -7.59
CA VAL A 33 40.42 3.96 -6.86
C VAL A 33 39.16 4.26 -7.69
N ALA A 34 39.33 4.64 -8.96
CA ALA A 34 38.21 4.89 -9.87
C ALA A 34 37.36 3.62 -10.08
N PHE A 35 37.99 2.45 -10.16
CA PHE A 35 37.27 1.18 -10.27
C PHE A 35 36.43 0.88 -9.02
N VAL A 36 36.99 1.08 -7.82
CA VAL A 36 36.29 0.90 -6.54
C VAL A 36 35.15 1.91 -6.42
N VAL A 37 35.39 3.20 -6.67
CA VAL A 37 34.36 4.25 -6.63
C VAL A 37 33.22 3.94 -7.59
N ARG A 38 33.54 3.55 -8.84
CA ARG A 38 32.53 3.13 -9.82
C ARG A 38 31.72 1.93 -9.34
N ARG A 39 32.36 0.97 -8.68
CA ARG A 39 31.69 -0.22 -8.15
C ARG A 39 30.75 0.14 -6.99
N VAL A 40 31.21 0.96 -6.05
CA VAL A 40 30.42 1.46 -4.91
C VAL A 40 29.21 2.25 -5.39
N ILE A 41 29.41 3.18 -6.32
CA ILE A 41 28.32 3.95 -6.95
C ILE A 41 27.31 3.01 -7.58
N ARG A 42 27.74 2.08 -8.44
CA ARG A 42 26.83 1.13 -9.10
C ARG A 42 26.06 0.26 -8.11
N GLN A 43 26.69 -0.15 -7.02
CA GLN A 43 26.05 -0.97 -6.00
C GLN A 43 25.03 -0.16 -5.20
N ALA A 44 25.37 1.07 -4.80
CA ALA A 44 24.48 1.96 -4.05
C ALA A 44 23.24 2.40 -4.84
N PHE A 45 23.41 2.72 -6.13
CA PHE A 45 22.29 3.07 -7.00
C PHE A 45 21.45 1.85 -7.40
N GLY A 46 22.09 0.69 -7.62
CA GLY A 46 21.38 -0.56 -7.91
C GLY A 46 20.52 -1.04 -6.73
N SER A 47 21.03 -0.96 -5.50
CA SER A 47 20.26 -1.30 -4.31
C SER A 47 19.10 -0.34 -4.06
N LEU A 48 19.22 0.91 -4.48
CA LEU A 48 18.14 1.89 -4.37
C LEU A 48 17.03 1.63 -5.39
N GLU A 49 17.41 1.17 -6.59
CA GLU A 49 16.48 0.74 -7.64
C GLU A 49 15.79 -0.58 -7.26
N GLU A 50 16.50 -1.53 -6.64
CA GLU A 50 15.91 -2.74 -6.07
C GLU A 50 14.96 -2.42 -4.89
N ALA A 51 15.35 -1.51 -3.98
CA ALA A 51 14.48 -1.05 -2.91
C ALA A 51 13.24 -0.31 -3.46
N ALA A 52 13.41 0.55 -4.46
CA ALA A 52 12.30 1.23 -5.12
C ALA A 52 11.36 0.24 -5.82
N THR A 53 11.91 -0.75 -6.53
CA THR A 53 11.14 -1.81 -7.20
C THR A 53 10.45 -2.72 -6.18
N ALA A 54 11.08 -3.01 -5.04
CA ALA A 54 10.49 -3.76 -3.94
C ALA A 54 9.35 -2.99 -3.26
N ILE A 55 9.50 -1.66 -3.10
CA ILE A 55 8.43 -0.78 -2.62
C ILE A 55 7.29 -0.70 -3.65
N GLU A 56 7.61 -0.66 -4.95
CA GLU A 56 6.61 -0.66 -6.03
C GLU A 56 5.90 -2.00 -6.17
N ALA A 57 6.59 -3.12 -5.93
CA ALA A 57 6.01 -4.46 -5.88
C ALA A 57 5.21 -4.71 -4.60
N ALA A 58 5.61 -4.09 -3.49
CA ALA A 58 4.87 -4.08 -2.22
C ALA A 58 3.64 -3.16 -2.23
N ARG A 59 3.41 -2.39 -3.32
CA ARG A 59 2.10 -1.74 -3.56
C ARG A 59 1.03 -2.81 -3.70
N GLY A 60 0.48 -3.20 -2.56
CA GLY A 60 -0.84 -3.79 -2.47
C GLY A 60 -1.07 -4.72 -1.30
N HIS A 61 -0.06 -5.33 -0.67
CA HIS A 61 -0.38 -6.55 0.11
C HIS A 61 0.45 -6.86 1.38
N GLU A 62 1.53 -6.16 1.73
CA GLU A 62 2.39 -6.61 2.84
C GLU A 62 2.72 -5.51 3.86
N ARG A 63 1.95 -5.49 4.98
CA ARG A 63 2.32 -4.74 6.19
C ARG A 63 3.70 -5.18 6.69
N GLY A 64 4.46 -4.26 7.28
CA GLY A 64 5.77 -4.59 7.87
C GLY A 64 6.91 -4.70 6.85
N PHE A 65 6.71 -4.19 5.62
CA PHE A 65 7.80 -4.04 4.66
C PHE A 65 8.94 -3.20 5.24
N ARG A 66 10.17 -3.68 5.07
CA ARG A 66 11.40 -2.97 5.47
C ARG A 66 12.41 -3.06 4.34
N ILE A 67 13.18 -2.01 4.16
CA ILE A 67 14.28 -1.99 3.20
C ILE A 67 15.43 -2.82 3.78
N ASP A 68 15.93 -3.80 3.02
CA ASP A 68 17.09 -4.61 3.40
C ASP A 68 18.37 -3.76 3.41
N THR A 69 19.05 -3.73 4.56
CA THR A 69 20.27 -2.96 4.78
C THR A 69 21.54 -3.76 4.55
N SER A 70 21.44 -5.08 4.33
CA SER A 70 22.59 -6.01 4.33
C SER A 70 23.63 -5.73 3.24
N HIS A 71 23.22 -5.11 2.14
CA HIS A 71 24.08 -4.84 0.98
C HIS A 71 24.35 -3.34 0.73
N LEU A 72 23.90 -2.48 1.65
CA LEU A 72 24.03 -1.03 1.52
C LEU A 72 25.40 -0.53 2.01
N PRO A 73 25.96 0.49 1.36
CA PRO A 73 27.17 1.16 1.86
C PRO A 73 26.88 1.88 3.19
N ALA A 74 27.92 2.07 4.01
CA ALA A 74 27.80 2.64 5.36
C ALA A 74 27.16 4.03 5.38
N GLU A 75 27.35 4.80 4.30
CA GLU A 75 26.81 6.14 4.12
C GLU A 75 25.30 6.16 3.86
N ALA A 76 24.73 5.07 3.34
CA ALA A 76 23.30 4.95 3.06
C ALA A 76 22.50 4.41 4.25
N LEU A 77 23.15 3.72 5.20
CA LEU A 77 22.49 3.16 6.39
C LEU A 77 21.67 4.19 7.18
N PRO A 78 22.16 5.40 7.51
CA PRO A 78 21.39 6.36 8.32
C PRO A 78 20.10 6.82 7.63
N PHE A 79 20.10 6.89 6.29
CA PHE A 79 18.91 7.25 5.52
C PHE A 79 17.91 6.09 5.51
N THR A 80 18.38 4.88 5.24
CA THR A 80 17.51 3.68 5.21
C THR A 80 16.91 3.39 6.58
N ASP A 81 17.65 3.59 7.67
CA ASP A 81 17.16 3.45 9.03
C ASP A 81 16.05 4.46 9.33
N ALA A 82 16.21 5.72 8.91
CA ALA A 82 15.17 6.74 9.05
C ALA A 82 13.90 6.42 8.24
N VAL A 83 14.06 5.84 7.05
CA VAL A 83 12.92 5.38 6.22
C VAL A 83 12.23 4.19 6.89
N ASN A 84 12.98 3.21 7.39
CA ASN A 84 12.42 2.06 8.10
C ASN A 84 11.68 2.47 9.38
N ASP A 85 12.18 3.46 10.13
CA ASP A 85 11.48 4.05 11.28
C ASP A 85 10.16 4.72 10.86
N LEU A 86 10.19 5.52 9.78
CA LEU A 86 8.98 6.15 9.25
C LEU A 86 7.93 5.11 8.81
N LEU A 87 8.37 4.05 8.12
CA LEU A 87 7.51 2.93 7.72
C LEU A 87 6.91 2.24 8.95
N GLY A 88 7.70 2.00 10.00
CA GLY A 88 7.20 1.44 11.26
C GLY A 88 6.16 2.33 11.94
N ARG A 89 6.40 3.64 11.99
CA ARG A 89 5.44 4.60 12.55
C ARG A 89 4.14 4.68 11.73
N LEU A 90 4.22 4.50 10.41
CA LEU A 90 3.05 4.43 9.55
C LEU A 90 2.25 3.15 9.80
N ASP A 91 2.92 2.01 9.92
CA ASP A 91 2.29 0.73 10.29
C ASP A 91 1.56 0.86 11.65
N ASP A 92 2.23 1.42 12.66
CA ASP A 92 1.66 1.61 14.00
C ASP A 92 0.48 2.59 14.02
N ALA A 93 0.51 3.63 13.17
CA ALA A 93 -0.58 4.58 13.04
C ALA A 93 -1.80 3.92 12.37
N ALA A 94 -1.59 3.17 11.29
CA ALA A 94 -2.63 2.43 10.60
C ALA A 94 -3.30 1.40 11.54
N MET A 95 -2.50 0.61 12.28
CA MET A 95 -3.01 -0.35 13.25
C MET A 95 -3.90 0.29 14.32
N ARG A 96 -3.51 1.46 14.84
CA ARG A 96 -4.32 2.19 15.83
C ARG A 96 -5.62 2.72 15.24
N GLN A 97 -5.60 3.19 13.98
CA GLN A 97 -6.79 3.66 13.30
C GLN A 97 -7.77 2.51 13.02
N GLU A 98 -7.27 1.34 12.63
CA GLU A 98 -8.07 0.11 12.45
C GLU A 98 -8.71 -0.34 13.76
N ALA A 99 -7.94 -0.39 14.85
CA ALA A 99 -8.44 -0.78 16.17
C ALA A 99 -9.51 0.19 16.67
N PHE A 100 -9.26 1.51 16.56
CA PHE A 100 -10.24 2.53 16.91
C PHE A 100 -11.52 2.41 16.09
N ALA A 101 -11.40 2.19 14.77
CA ALA A 101 -12.55 1.97 13.90
C ALA A 101 -13.39 0.77 14.37
N ALA A 102 -12.74 -0.37 14.65
CA ALA A 102 -13.39 -1.57 15.14
C ALA A 102 -14.10 -1.36 16.48
N ASP A 103 -13.45 -0.65 17.42
CA ASP A 103 -14.02 -0.32 18.72
C ASP A 103 -15.26 0.56 18.57
N VAL A 104 -15.18 1.63 17.76
CA VAL A 104 -16.32 2.53 17.48
C VAL A 104 -17.48 1.76 16.86
N ALA A 105 -17.24 0.86 15.91
CA ALA A 105 -18.30 0.08 15.30
C ALA A 105 -19.00 -0.85 16.32
N HIS A 106 -18.23 -1.46 17.23
CA HIS A 106 -18.80 -2.25 18.30
C HIS A 106 -19.65 -1.40 19.25
N GLU A 107 -19.15 -0.22 19.61
CA GLU A 107 -19.86 0.75 20.45
C GLU A 107 -21.11 1.32 19.79
N LEU A 108 -21.17 1.43 18.45
CA LEU A 108 -22.36 1.88 17.71
C LEU A 108 -23.39 0.78 17.49
N ARG A 109 -22.95 -0.48 17.34
CA ARG A 109 -23.87 -1.62 17.11
C ARG A 109 -24.79 -1.87 18.31
N THR A 110 -24.29 -1.65 19.52
CA THR A 110 -25.06 -1.80 20.78
C THR A 110 -26.24 -0.82 20.88
N PRO A 111 -26.06 0.51 20.80
CA PRO A 111 -27.16 1.47 20.86
C PRO A 111 -28.11 1.35 19.66
N LEU A 112 -27.62 1.01 18.46
CA LEU A 112 -28.50 0.74 17.31
C LEU A 112 -29.40 -0.49 17.54
N ALA A 113 -28.88 -1.53 18.20
CA ALA A 113 -29.68 -2.68 18.59
C ALA A 113 -30.73 -2.32 19.66
N VAL A 114 -30.36 -1.50 20.65
CA VAL A 114 -31.30 -1.00 21.67
C VAL A 114 -32.41 -0.16 21.04
N LEU A 115 -32.07 0.78 20.16
CA LEU A 115 -33.05 1.61 19.43
C LEU A 115 -34.00 0.75 18.59
N SER A 116 -33.48 -0.29 17.92
CA SER A 116 -34.32 -1.24 17.17
C SER A 116 -35.34 -1.94 18.08
N LEU A 117 -34.93 -2.35 19.28
CA LEU A 117 -35.80 -3.01 20.27
C LEU A 117 -36.82 -2.04 20.89
N GLU A 118 -36.48 -0.77 21.04
CA GLU A 118 -37.42 0.25 21.49
C GLU A 118 -38.49 0.52 20.43
N PHE A 119 -38.13 0.54 19.15
CA PHE A 119 -39.11 0.67 18.07
C PHE A 119 -40.01 -0.56 17.92
N ASP A 120 -39.52 -1.76 18.26
CA ASP A 120 -40.37 -2.98 18.33
C ASP A 120 -41.48 -2.88 19.39
N ARG A 121 -41.38 -1.94 20.33
CA ARG A 121 -42.39 -1.69 21.37
C ARG A 121 -43.36 -0.58 21.02
N LEU A 122 -43.12 0.17 19.95
CA LEU A 122 -44.00 1.24 19.50
C LEU A 122 -45.02 0.69 18.52
N ASP A 123 -46.30 0.74 18.89
CA ASP A 123 -47.42 0.35 18.03
C ASP A 123 -47.88 1.59 17.21
N HIS A 124 -47.05 1.99 16.25
CA HIS A 124 -47.28 3.17 15.42
C HIS A 124 -46.74 2.96 14.00
N ASP A 125 -47.42 3.50 12.98
CA ASP A 125 -47.04 3.37 11.56
C ASP A 125 -45.62 3.90 11.29
N ASP A 126 -45.17 4.91 12.06
CA ASP A 126 -43.83 5.48 11.96
C ASP A 126 -42.72 4.55 12.49
N ALA A 127 -43.05 3.57 13.35
CA ALA A 127 -42.07 2.66 13.93
C ALA A 127 -41.41 1.75 12.88
N ALA A 128 -42.18 1.33 11.87
CA ALA A 128 -41.66 0.53 10.75
C ALA A 128 -40.66 1.32 9.90
N ARG A 129 -40.91 2.62 9.69
CA ARG A 129 -40.00 3.52 8.96
C ARG A 129 -38.71 3.74 9.73
N LEU A 130 -38.82 4.05 11.03
CA LEU A 130 -37.68 4.32 11.90
C LEU A 130 -36.79 3.07 12.10
N LYS A 131 -37.40 1.88 12.11
CA LYS A 131 -36.70 0.59 12.12
C LYS A 131 -35.89 0.35 10.84
N ASN A 132 -36.46 0.69 9.68
CA ASN A 132 -35.73 0.61 8.41
C ASN A 132 -34.55 1.59 8.38
N ASP A 133 -34.71 2.80 8.92
CA ASP A 133 -33.63 3.79 9.01
C ASP A 133 -32.47 3.28 9.89
N VAL A 134 -32.77 2.71 11.06
CA VAL A 134 -31.75 2.11 11.95
C VAL A 134 -31.07 0.90 11.32
N ALA A 135 -31.82 0.06 10.59
CA ALA A 135 -31.24 -1.05 9.83
C ALA A 135 -30.29 -0.56 8.72
N GLY A 136 -30.63 0.55 8.06
CA GLY A 136 -29.77 1.24 7.10
C GLY A 136 -28.49 1.77 7.75
N MET A 137 -28.60 2.44 8.90
CA MET A 137 -27.44 2.94 9.66
C MET A 137 -26.49 1.82 10.07
N ARG A 138 -27.03 0.67 10.52
CA ARG A 138 -26.21 -0.50 10.86
C ARG A 138 -25.43 -1.02 9.66
N ARG A 139 -26.09 -1.14 8.50
CA ARG A 139 -25.42 -1.55 7.25
C ARG A 139 -24.31 -0.59 6.84
N LEU A 140 -24.52 0.72 6.96
CA LEU A 140 -23.49 1.73 6.66
C LEU A 140 -22.28 1.62 7.59
N VAL A 141 -22.50 1.38 8.88
CA VAL A 141 -21.41 1.16 9.85
C VAL A 141 -20.62 -0.10 9.49
N ASP A 142 -21.31 -1.19 9.14
CA ASP A 142 -20.68 -2.45 8.74
C ASP A 142 -19.85 -2.27 7.42
N GLN A 143 -20.38 -1.55 6.43
CA GLN A 143 -19.68 -1.22 5.18
C GLN A 143 -18.44 -0.34 5.39
N LEU A 144 -18.52 0.69 6.25
CA LEU A 144 -17.37 1.55 6.59
C LEU A 144 -16.25 0.75 7.29
N MET A 145 -16.60 -0.20 8.14
CA MET A 145 -15.62 -1.08 8.78
C MET A 145 -14.95 -2.02 7.81
N LEU A 146 -15.72 -2.57 6.87
CA LEU A 146 -15.15 -3.37 5.79
C LEU A 146 -14.13 -2.57 4.99
N LEU A 147 -14.47 -1.33 4.62
CA LEU A 147 -13.54 -0.45 3.92
C LEU A 147 -12.27 -0.18 4.74
N ALA A 148 -12.41 0.07 6.04
CA ALA A 148 -11.26 0.29 6.93
C ALA A 148 -10.39 -0.97 7.12
N GLN A 149 -10.94 -2.17 6.94
CA GLN A 149 -10.21 -3.44 7.07
C GLN A 149 -9.60 -3.96 5.77
N VAL A 150 -10.11 -3.56 4.60
CA VAL A 150 -9.64 -4.04 3.29
C VAL A 150 -8.20 -3.61 3.00
N ASP A 151 -7.72 -2.51 3.58
CA ASP A 151 -6.34 -2.03 3.43
C ASP A 151 -5.30 -2.82 4.24
N ALA A 152 -5.75 -3.72 5.11
CA ALA A 152 -4.91 -4.33 6.12
C ALA A 152 -4.90 -5.84 5.94
N THR A 153 -3.73 -6.47 6.00
CA THR A 153 -3.50 -7.94 5.88
C THR A 153 -4.41 -8.83 6.76
N ALA A 154 -5.21 -8.27 7.68
CA ALA A 154 -6.35 -8.91 8.32
C ALA A 154 -7.43 -9.38 7.32
N ALA A 155 -7.68 -8.66 6.22
CA ALA A 155 -8.64 -9.08 5.20
C ALA A 155 -8.31 -10.47 4.62
N ALA A 156 -7.02 -10.79 4.50
CA ALA A 156 -6.50 -12.07 4.04
C ALA A 156 -6.61 -13.20 5.08
N GLN A 157 -6.82 -12.89 6.37
CA GLN A 157 -6.91 -13.87 7.46
C GLN A 157 -8.33 -14.38 7.71
N PHE A 158 -9.36 -13.77 7.12
CA PHE A 158 -10.74 -14.26 7.23
C PHE A 158 -11.09 -15.18 6.05
N PRO A 159 -11.68 -16.36 6.30
CA PRO A 159 -12.01 -17.30 5.24
C PRO A 159 -13.04 -16.70 4.26
N LEU A 160 -12.73 -16.75 2.97
CA LEU A 160 -13.66 -16.37 1.89
C LEU A 160 -14.79 -17.40 1.80
N GLU A 161 -16.01 -16.97 2.11
CA GLU A 161 -17.23 -17.77 2.00
C GLU A 161 -17.83 -17.73 0.58
N SER A 162 -18.67 -18.72 0.27
CA SER A 162 -19.44 -18.74 -0.99
C SER A 162 -20.72 -17.94 -0.80
N VAL A 163 -20.86 -16.84 -1.54
CA VAL A 163 -21.97 -15.90 -1.40
C VAL A 163 -22.83 -15.86 -2.65
N SER A 164 -24.15 -15.91 -2.45
CA SER A 164 -25.16 -15.76 -3.51
C SER A 164 -25.32 -14.32 -3.93
N LEU A 165 -24.87 -13.99 -5.14
CA LEU A 165 -25.10 -12.67 -5.73
C LEU A 165 -26.59 -12.39 -5.94
N VAL A 166 -27.40 -13.44 -6.09
CA VAL A 166 -28.86 -13.33 -6.20
C VAL A 166 -29.48 -12.88 -4.89
N GLU A 167 -29.01 -13.39 -3.75
CA GLU A 167 -29.51 -12.96 -2.44
C GLU A 167 -29.11 -11.52 -2.15
N ILE A 168 -27.87 -11.13 -2.47
CA ILE A 168 -27.42 -9.74 -2.33
C ILE A 168 -28.28 -8.81 -3.20
N ALA A 169 -28.46 -9.14 -4.48
CA ALA A 169 -29.25 -8.33 -5.38
C ALA A 169 -30.70 -8.20 -4.90
N ARG A 170 -31.29 -9.25 -4.33
CA ARG A 170 -32.61 -9.20 -3.69
C ARG A 170 -32.65 -8.27 -2.48
N ASP A 171 -31.63 -8.33 -1.62
CA ASP A 171 -31.54 -7.47 -0.44
C ASP A 171 -31.45 -5.99 -0.85
N VAL A 172 -30.62 -5.67 -1.85
CA VAL A 172 -30.45 -4.31 -2.40
C VAL A 172 -31.74 -3.82 -3.07
N VAL A 173 -32.38 -4.66 -3.89
CA VAL A 173 -33.66 -4.31 -4.53
C VAL A 173 -34.75 -4.11 -3.49
N SER A 174 -34.80 -4.92 -2.43
CA SER A 174 -35.77 -4.76 -1.34
C SER A 174 -35.55 -3.48 -0.55
N LEU A 175 -34.29 -3.05 -0.39
CA LEU A 175 -33.94 -1.78 0.25
C LEU A 175 -34.36 -0.57 -0.59
N LEU A 176 -34.14 -0.62 -1.91
CA LEU A 176 -34.37 0.51 -2.82
C LEU A 176 -35.81 0.58 -3.38
N ALA A 177 -36.52 -0.55 -3.43
CA ALA A 177 -37.86 -0.63 -4.00
C ALA A 177 -38.86 0.36 -3.38
N PRO A 178 -38.94 0.56 -2.05
CA PRO A 178 -39.87 1.52 -1.47
C PRO A 178 -39.67 2.96 -1.97
N ALA A 179 -38.40 3.40 -2.10
CA ALA A 179 -38.07 4.72 -2.59
C ALA A 179 -38.36 4.87 -4.09
N ILE A 180 -38.04 3.85 -4.89
CA ILE A 180 -38.26 3.84 -6.35
C ILE A 180 -39.76 3.82 -6.67
N ILE A 181 -40.56 3.05 -5.93
CA ILE A 181 -42.02 2.99 -6.08
C ILE A 181 -42.66 4.32 -5.66
N ALA A 182 -42.15 4.97 -4.61
CA ALA A 182 -42.62 6.30 -4.20
C ALA A 182 -42.39 7.37 -5.28
N GLU A 183 -41.37 7.23 -6.13
CA GLU A 183 -41.12 8.07 -7.31
C GLU A 183 -41.92 7.65 -8.55
N GLY A 184 -42.80 6.65 -8.45
CA GLY A 184 -43.61 6.14 -9.57
C GLY A 184 -42.81 5.32 -10.60
N LYS A 185 -41.61 4.86 -10.22
CA LYS A 185 -40.72 4.03 -11.07
C LYS A 185 -40.84 2.57 -10.66
N ALA A 186 -40.42 1.66 -11.55
CA ALA A 186 -40.36 0.22 -11.28
C ALA A 186 -38.92 -0.28 -11.29
N ILE A 187 -38.61 -1.21 -10.38
CA ILE A 187 -37.35 -1.94 -10.33
C ILE A 187 -37.63 -3.43 -10.53
N THR A 188 -36.86 -4.08 -11.40
CA THR A 188 -36.99 -5.52 -11.69
C THR A 188 -35.63 -6.17 -11.55
N LEU A 189 -35.58 -7.29 -10.82
CA LEU A 189 -34.42 -8.17 -10.77
C LEU A 189 -34.65 -9.37 -11.68
N ASP A 190 -33.92 -9.43 -12.79
CA ASP A 190 -33.89 -10.61 -13.67
C ASP A 190 -32.68 -11.48 -13.30
N VAL A 191 -32.94 -12.76 -13.06
CA VAL A 191 -31.92 -13.74 -12.66
C VAL A 191 -31.90 -14.82 -13.73
N GLY A 192 -30.80 -14.88 -14.50
CA GLY A 192 -30.59 -15.91 -15.51
C GLY A 192 -30.54 -17.33 -14.90
N SER A 193 -30.47 -18.35 -15.76
CA SER A 193 -30.41 -19.75 -15.32
C SER A 193 -29.06 -20.09 -14.65
N GLY A 194 -28.96 -19.79 -13.37
CA GLY A 194 -27.83 -20.11 -12.50
C GLY A 194 -27.93 -19.33 -11.19
N ILE A 195 -27.40 -19.89 -10.09
CA ILE A 195 -27.18 -19.14 -8.86
C ILE A 195 -25.73 -18.67 -8.92
N PRO A 196 -25.42 -17.47 -9.46
CA PRO A 196 -24.05 -16.98 -9.50
C PRO A 196 -23.50 -16.90 -8.06
N MET A 197 -22.49 -17.72 -7.81
CA MET A 197 -21.73 -17.75 -6.56
C MET A 197 -20.46 -16.93 -6.74
N ALA A 198 -20.22 -16.00 -5.82
CA ALA A 198 -18.94 -15.32 -5.70
C ALA A 198 -18.24 -15.80 -4.43
N ARG A 199 -16.91 -15.96 -4.49
CA ARG A 199 -16.11 -16.11 -3.28
C ARG A 199 -15.78 -14.71 -2.77
N GLY A 200 -16.28 -14.35 -1.61
CA GLY A 200 -16.12 -13.00 -1.06
C GLY A 200 -16.88 -12.81 0.23
N ARG A 201 -16.88 -11.58 0.76
CA ARG A 201 -17.69 -11.23 1.93
C ARG A 201 -19.02 -10.65 1.46
N ARG A 202 -20.13 -11.13 2.04
CA ARG A 202 -21.49 -10.68 1.69
C ARG A 202 -21.65 -9.17 1.80
N GLU A 203 -21.08 -8.57 2.84
CA GLU A 203 -21.19 -7.13 3.09
C GLU A 203 -20.18 -6.27 2.30
N ALA A 204 -19.22 -6.87 1.59
CA ALA A 204 -18.36 -6.15 0.63
C ALA A 204 -18.92 -6.14 -0.80
N ILE A 205 -19.90 -7.01 -1.07
CA ILE A 205 -20.51 -7.20 -2.38
C ILE A 205 -21.92 -6.56 -2.43
N ALA A 206 -22.54 -6.30 -1.27
CA ALA A 206 -23.84 -5.66 -1.11
C ALA A 206 -23.73 -4.15 -0.87
#